data_AF-A0A1H9V6H5-F1
#
_entry.id   AF-A0A1H9V6H5-F1
#
_cell.length_a   1.000
_cell.length_b   1.000
_cell.length_c   1.000
_cell.angle_alpha   90.00
_cell.angle_beta   90.00
_cell.angle_gamma   90.00
#
_symmetry.space_group_name_H-M   'P 1'
#
loop_
_entity.id
_entity.type
_entity.pdbx_description
1 polymer ?
#
loop_
_entity_poly.entity_id
_entity_poly.type
_entity_poly.pdbx_seq_one_letter_code
_entity_poly.pdbx_strand_id
1 'polypeptide(L)'
;MTINEIVRKYNIKLCEYSPELWDRAGFYYAPLRTVYINSNLSEREKKKVIYHELGHLEHDASQYDRRRELFEIQANRKMIHSILEEELSCCDKEEIESFNYVQFMKKYDLASMVDEELIKEEFLKLIS
;
A
#
# COMPACT_ATOMS: atom_id res chain seq x y z
N MET A 1 10.59 -6.15 -2.96
CA MET A 1 11.57 -5.24 -2.31
C MET A 1 11.53 -5.42 -0.80
N THR A 2 12.59 -5.07 -0.07
CA THR A 2 12.57 -4.98 1.40
C THR A 2 12.04 -3.61 1.86
N ILE A 3 11.60 -3.48 3.11
CA ILE A 3 11.15 -2.19 3.67
C ILE A 3 12.25 -1.12 3.54
N ASN A 4 13.51 -1.49 3.79
CA ASN A 4 14.65 -0.57 3.65
C ASN A 4 14.84 -0.06 2.22
N GLU A 5 14.58 -0.90 1.21
CA GLU A 5 14.64 -0.49 -0.19
C GLU A 5 13.52 0.48 -0.54
N ILE A 6 12.30 0.25 -0.03
CA ILE A 6 11.15 1.14 -0.19
C ILE A 6 11.48 2.51 0.42
N VAL A 7 11.94 2.54 1.68
CA VAL A 7 12.30 3.78 2.40
C VAL A 7 13.32 4.60 1.62
N ARG A 8 14.36 3.95 1.07
CA ARG A 8 15.38 4.60 0.24
C ARG A 8 14.82 5.08 -1.10
N LYS A 9 14.05 4.25 -1.82
CA LYS A 9 13.48 4.56 -3.14
C LYS A 9 12.58 5.79 -3.10
N TYR A 10 11.73 5.90 -2.09
CA TYR A 10 10.76 7.00 -1.96
C TYR A 10 11.29 8.20 -1.14
N ASN A 11 12.53 8.10 -0.65
CA ASN A 11 13.17 9.11 0.19
C ASN A 11 12.26 9.52 1.37
N ILE A 12 11.77 8.52 2.10
CA ILE A 12 10.97 8.71 3.32
C ILE A 12 11.77 8.27 4.55
N LYS A 13 11.30 8.63 5.74
CA LYS A 13 11.73 8.00 6.99
C LYS A 13 10.68 7.01 7.45
N LEU A 14 11.10 6.00 8.20
CA LEU A 14 10.20 5.05 8.85
C LEU A 14 10.45 5.08 10.35
N CYS A 15 9.38 5.16 11.13
CA CYS A 15 9.42 5.10 12.59
C CYS A 15 8.39 4.10 13.08
N GLU A 16 8.81 3.13 13.89
CA GLU A 16 7.87 2.21 14.54
C GLU A 16 7.36 2.80 15.85
N TYR A 17 6.09 2.58 16.15
CA TYR A 17 5.48 2.97 17.42
C TYR A 17 4.82 1.78 18.12
N SER A 18 4.77 1.88 19.45
CA SER A 18 4.12 0.92 20.31
C SER A 18 2.60 0.94 20.09
N PRO A 19 1.92 -0.22 19.99
CA PRO A 19 0.47 -0.31 19.75
C PRO A 19 -0.39 0.47 20.76
N GLU A 20 0.13 0.70 21.97
CA GLU A 20 -0.55 1.43 23.04
C GLU A 20 -0.63 2.95 22.78
N LEU A 21 0.14 3.47 21.82
CA LEU A 21 0.17 4.90 21.50
C LEU A 21 -1.00 5.32 20.60
N TRP A 22 -1.31 4.52 19.57
CA TRP A 22 -2.34 4.84 18.59
C TRP A 22 -3.08 3.59 18.10
N ASP A 23 -4.40 3.69 18.02
CA ASP A 23 -5.29 2.66 17.47
C ASP A 23 -5.37 2.74 15.94
N ARG A 24 -4.22 2.63 15.28
CA ARG A 24 -4.13 2.52 13.82
C ARG A 24 -2.92 1.68 13.42
N ALA A 25 -2.89 1.28 12.15
CA ALA A 25 -1.79 0.47 11.60
C ALA A 25 -0.59 1.34 11.19
N GLY A 26 -0.85 2.55 10.70
CA GLY A 26 0.18 3.52 10.33
C GLY A 26 -0.41 4.85 9.89
N PHE A 27 0.48 5.82 9.66
CA PHE A 27 0.15 7.11 9.05
C PHE A 27 1.39 7.80 8.50
N TYR A 28 1.21 8.57 7.44
CA TYR A 28 2.21 9.49 6.91
C TYR A 28 2.13 10.86 7.60
N TYR A 29 3.27 11.35 8.10
CA TYR A 29 3.41 12.70 8.61
C TYR A 29 4.25 13.56 7.66
N ALA A 30 3.55 14.33 6.82
CA ALA A 30 4.14 15.14 5.77
C ALA A 30 5.24 16.11 6.23
N PRO A 31 5.11 16.85 7.35
CA PRO A 31 6.13 17.81 7.79
C PRO A 31 7.51 17.18 8.05
N LEU A 32 7.56 15.91 8.44
CA LEU A 32 8.82 15.18 8.66
C LEU A 32 9.13 14.18 7.55
N ARG A 33 8.27 14.07 6.52
CA ARG A 33 8.35 13.05 5.47
C ARG A 33 8.57 11.64 6.05
N THR A 34 7.82 11.33 7.11
CA THR A 34 8.00 10.12 7.92
C THR A 34 6.72 9.29 7.92
N VAL A 35 6.84 8.00 7.62
CA VAL A 35 5.79 7.01 7.85
C VAL A 35 5.96 6.47 9.27
N TYR A 36 4.90 6.58 10.07
CA TYR A 36 4.81 5.96 11.38
C TYR A 36 4.04 4.66 11.24
N ILE A 37 4.55 3.57 11.82
CA ILE A 37 3.96 2.24 11.68
C ILE A 37 3.89 1.49 13.00
N ASN A 38 2.81 0.74 13.19
CA ASN A 38 2.62 -0.05 14.40
C ASN A 38 3.62 -1.22 14.43
N SER A 39 4.37 -1.35 15.53
CA SER A 39 5.43 -2.36 15.66
C SER A 39 4.91 -3.80 15.73
N ASN A 40 3.64 -4.02 16.08
CA ASN A 40 3.04 -5.35 16.17
C ASN A 40 2.67 -5.96 14.80
N LEU A 41 2.74 -5.19 13.72
CA LEU A 41 2.42 -5.67 12.38
C LEU A 41 3.51 -6.63 11.88
N SER A 42 3.10 -7.69 11.19
CA SER A 42 4.03 -8.54 10.42
C SER A 42 4.70 -7.75 9.30
N GLU A 43 5.83 -8.22 8.77
CA GLU A 43 6.52 -7.57 7.65
C GLU A 43 5.63 -7.32 6.43
N ARG A 44 4.72 -8.26 6.12
CA ARG A 44 3.77 -8.11 5.01
C ARG A 44 2.75 -7.02 5.29
N GLU A 45 2.19 -6.99 6.49
CA GLU A 45 1.25 -5.94 6.89
C GLU A 45 1.94 -4.57 6.93
N LYS A 46 3.19 -4.52 7.41
CA LYS A 46 4.00 -3.32 7.42
C LYS A 46 4.17 -2.76 6.00
N LYS A 47 4.57 -3.60 5.05
CA LYS A 47 4.67 -3.19 3.64
C LYS A 47 3.36 -2.68 3.06
N LYS A 48 2.25 -3.40 3.30
CA LYS A 48 0.91 -2.98 2.85
C LYS A 48 0.60 -1.56 3.33
N VAL A 49 0.77 -1.31 4.63
CA VAL A 49 0.56 0.01 5.22
C VAL A 49 1.50 1.04 4.61
N ILE A 50 2.81 0.76 4.51
CA ILE A 50 3.78 1.69 3.92
C ILE A 50 3.38 2.09 2.50
N TYR A 51 2.98 1.15 1.64
CA TYR A 51 2.59 1.48 0.28
C TYR A 51 1.31 2.33 0.20
N HIS A 52 0.36 2.11 1.11
CA HIS A 52 -0.80 2.98 1.24
C HIS A 52 -0.38 4.40 1.65
N GLU A 53 0.44 4.52 2.70
CA GLU A 53 0.95 5.81 3.17
C GLU A 53 1.78 6.55 2.12
N LEU A 54 2.51 5.82 1.25
CA LEU A 54 3.22 6.37 0.11
C LEU A 54 2.29 6.99 -0.94
N GLY A 55 1.05 6.50 -1.04
CA GLY A 55 0.01 7.12 -1.86
C GLY A 55 -0.39 8.52 -1.39
N HIS A 56 -0.10 8.88 -0.14
CA HIS A 56 -0.36 10.22 0.40
C HIS A 56 0.80 11.22 0.20
N LEU A 57 1.94 10.81 -0.37
CA LEU A 57 3.10 11.69 -0.51
C LEU A 57 2.82 12.97 -1.29
N GLU A 58 1.94 12.90 -2.29
CA GLU A 58 1.62 14.01 -3.20
C GLU A 58 0.27 14.68 -2.88
N HIS A 59 -0.44 14.20 -1.85
CA HIS A 59 -1.72 14.77 -1.45
C HIS A 59 -1.52 16.07 -0.67
N ASP A 60 -2.29 17.10 -1.03
CA ASP A 60 -2.36 18.33 -0.26
C ASP A 60 -3.18 18.11 1.02
N ALA A 61 -2.49 18.09 2.16
CA ALA A 61 -3.09 17.92 3.47
C ALA A 61 -4.18 18.95 3.79
N SER A 62 -4.11 20.17 3.22
CA SER A 62 -5.12 21.21 3.42
C SER A 62 -6.47 20.88 2.78
N GLN A 63 -6.47 19.98 1.79
CA GLN A 63 -7.66 19.53 1.08
C GLN A 63 -8.20 18.21 1.61
N TYR A 64 -7.52 17.59 2.59
CA TYR A 64 -7.83 16.24 3.03
C TYR A 64 -9.27 16.14 3.53
N ASP A 65 -9.75 17.08 4.35
CA ASP A 65 -11.14 17.07 4.85
C ASP A 65 -12.20 17.10 3.74
N ARG A 66 -11.88 17.72 2.60
CA ARG A 66 -12.81 17.86 1.46
C ARG A 66 -12.69 16.72 0.45
N ARG A 67 -11.50 16.10 0.34
CA ARG A 67 -11.15 15.10 -0.69
C ARG A 67 -10.77 13.75 -0.10
N ARG A 68 -11.12 13.50 1.16
CA ARG A 68 -10.71 12.32 1.93
C ARG A 68 -10.92 11.03 1.15
N GLU A 69 -12.15 10.77 0.71
CA GLU A 69 -12.49 9.54 -0.02
C GLU A 69 -11.64 9.36 -1.29
N LEU A 70 -11.45 10.44 -2.06
CA LEU A 70 -10.62 10.41 -3.26
C LEU A 70 -9.16 10.07 -2.93
N PHE A 71 -8.60 10.70 -1.90
CA PHE A 71 -7.22 10.47 -1.47
C PHE A 71 -7.01 9.06 -0.93
N GLU A 72 -7.97 8.52 -0.17
CA GLU A 72 -7.91 7.13 0.30
C GLU A 72 -8.00 6.13 -0.87
N ILE A 73 -8.84 6.39 -1.86
CA ILE A 73 -8.92 5.55 -3.08
C ILE A 73 -7.61 5.61 -3.87
N GLN A 74 -7.01 6.79 -4.00
CA GLN A 74 -5.71 6.96 -4.67
C GLN A 74 -4.58 6.24 -3.92
N ALA A 75 -4.60 6.32 -2.59
CA ALA A 75 -3.66 5.61 -1.74
C ALA A 75 -3.83 4.09 -1.81
N ASN A 76 -5.07 3.59 -1.80
CA ASN A 76 -5.37 2.17 -2.00
C ASN A 76 -4.94 1.69 -3.38
N ARG A 77 -5.20 2.47 -4.44
CA ARG A 77 -4.72 2.13 -5.80
C ARG A 77 -3.20 2.04 -5.83
N LYS A 78 -2.49 3.00 -5.23
CA LYS A 78 -1.03 2.97 -5.15
C LYS A 78 -0.52 1.74 -4.40
N MET A 79 -1.16 1.42 -3.28
CA MET A 79 -0.89 0.24 -2.47
C MET A 79 -1.04 -1.05 -3.26
N ILE A 80 -2.20 -1.25 -3.88
CA ILE A 80 -2.52 -2.43 -4.69
C ILE A 80 -1.54 -2.59 -5.85
N HIS A 81 -1.29 -1.50 -6.59
CA HIS A 81 -0.34 -1.50 -7.70
C HIS A 81 1.05 -1.97 -7.26
N SER A 82 1.58 -1.41 -6.17
CA SER A 82 2.91 -1.76 -5.70
C SER A 82 3.00 -3.20 -5.18
N ILE A 83 1.95 -3.70 -4.51
CA ILE A 83 1.93 -5.10 -4.05
C ILE A 83 1.85 -6.06 -5.24
N LEU A 84 1.02 -5.76 -6.24
CA LEU A 84 0.93 -6.54 -7.48
C LEU A 84 2.28 -6.54 -8.21
N GLU A 85 2.91 -5.38 -8.38
CA GLU A 85 4.24 -5.26 -8.99
C GLU A 85 5.27 -6.14 -8.25
N GLU A 86 5.27 -6.15 -6.91
CA GLU A 86 6.16 -7.02 -6.14
C GLU A 86 5.87 -8.52 -6.36
N GLU A 87 4.61 -8.94 -6.27
CA GLU A 87 4.22 -10.35 -6.43
C GLU A 87 4.55 -10.87 -7.82
N LEU A 88 4.21 -10.09 -8.86
CA LEU A 88 4.40 -10.49 -10.26
C LEU A 88 5.87 -10.43 -10.68
N SER A 89 6.72 -9.68 -9.99
CA SER A 89 8.15 -9.54 -10.36
C SER A 89 8.94 -10.85 -10.34
N CYS A 90 8.46 -11.84 -9.59
CA CYS A 90 9.08 -13.16 -9.47
C CYS A 90 8.29 -14.25 -10.20
N CYS A 91 7.15 -13.90 -10.80
CA CYS A 91 6.28 -14.86 -11.48
C CYS A 91 6.75 -15.10 -12.92
N ASP A 92 6.60 -16.35 -13.36
CA ASP A 92 6.69 -16.67 -14.78
C ASP A 92 5.35 -16.41 -15.52
N LYS A 93 5.35 -16.61 -16.84
CA LYS A 93 4.19 -16.31 -17.68
C LYS A 93 2.98 -17.17 -17.32
N GLU A 94 3.19 -18.44 -16.94
CA GLU A 94 2.10 -19.36 -16.58
C GLU A 94 1.47 -18.96 -15.24
N GLU A 95 2.28 -18.52 -14.28
CA GLU A 95 1.82 -17.96 -13.00
C GLU A 95 1.02 -16.66 -13.19
N ILE A 96 1.45 -15.78 -14.10
CA ILE A 96 0.71 -14.56 -14.43
C ILE A 96 -0.64 -14.89 -15.09
N GLU A 97 -0.67 -15.82 -16.05
CA GLU A 97 -1.91 -16.23 -16.73
C GLU A 97 -2.89 -16.92 -15.78
N SER A 98 -2.40 -17.56 -14.71
CA SER A 98 -3.22 -18.22 -13.68
C SER A 98 -3.52 -17.35 -12.45
N PHE A 99 -3.20 -16.05 -12.51
CA PHE A 99 -3.43 -15.12 -11.42
C PHE A 99 -4.89 -15.12 -10.93
N ASN A 100 -5.07 -15.28 -9.61
CA ASN A 100 -6.37 -15.32 -8.96
C ASN A 100 -6.54 -14.15 -7.99
N TYR A 101 -7.29 -13.12 -8.42
CA TYR A 101 -7.51 -11.92 -7.61
C TYR A 101 -8.23 -12.21 -6.28
N VAL A 102 -9.05 -13.26 -6.19
CA VAL A 102 -9.73 -13.64 -4.93
C VAL A 102 -8.72 -14.17 -3.91
N GLN A 103 -7.75 -14.97 -4.35
CA GLN A 103 -6.66 -15.42 -3.47
C GLN A 103 -5.76 -14.26 -3.06
N PHE A 104 -5.48 -13.35 -3.98
CA PHE A 104 -4.74 -12.12 -3.69
C PHE A 104 -5.44 -11.26 -2.64
N MET A 105 -6.74 -11.01 -2.79
CA MET A 105 -7.56 -10.29 -1.82
C MET A 105 -7.52 -10.92 -0.43
N LYS A 106 -7.66 -12.25 -0.34
CA LYS A 106 -7.56 -12.99 0.93
C LYS A 106 -6.16 -12.89 1.55
N LYS A 107 -5.10 -13.00 0.75
CA LYS A 107 -3.70 -12.94 1.21
C LYS A 107 -3.37 -11.59 1.83
N TYR A 108 -3.95 -10.52 1.30
CA TYR A 108 -3.68 -9.14 1.71
C TYR A 108 -4.79 -8.51 2.56
N ASP A 109 -5.81 -9.27 2.97
CA ASP A 109 -6.96 -8.77 3.73
C ASP A 109 -7.58 -7.51 3.06
N LEU A 110 -7.94 -7.67 1.79
CA LEU A 110 -8.67 -6.70 0.98
C LEU A 110 -10.09 -7.24 0.78
N ALA A 111 -11.10 -6.45 1.11
CA ALA A 111 -12.48 -6.95 1.22
C ALA A 111 -13.53 -6.06 0.56
N SER A 112 -13.17 -4.85 0.12
CA SER A 112 -14.16 -3.94 -0.48
C SER A 112 -14.35 -4.22 -1.98
N MET A 113 -15.54 -3.88 -2.50
CA MET A 113 -15.79 -3.90 -3.96
C MET A 113 -14.86 -2.94 -4.71
N VAL A 114 -14.42 -1.85 -4.06
CA VAL A 114 -13.46 -0.92 -4.64
C VAL A 114 -12.08 -1.57 -4.78
N ASP A 115 -11.63 -2.32 -3.77
CA ASP A 115 -10.36 -3.05 -3.85
C ASP A 115 -10.38 -4.06 -5.00
N GLU A 116 -11.47 -4.80 -5.16
CA GLU A 116 -11.63 -5.77 -6.24
C GLU A 116 -11.46 -5.12 -7.62
N GLU A 117 -12.13 -3.99 -7.85
CA GLU A 117 -12.04 -3.26 -9.11
C GLU A 117 -10.61 -2.71 -9.34
N LEU A 118 -10.01 -2.11 -8.31
CA LEU A 118 -8.65 -1.59 -8.37
C LEU A 118 -7.62 -2.70 -8.67
N ILE A 119 -7.78 -3.89 -8.10
CA ILE A 119 -6.89 -5.03 -8.38
C ILE A 119 -6.99 -5.43 -9.85
N LYS A 120 -8.21 -5.56 -10.39
CA LYS A 120 -8.40 -5.94 -11.80
C LYS A 120 -7.80 -4.90 -12.74
N GLU A 121 -8.06 -3.61 -12.49
CA GLU A 121 -7.52 -2.53 -13.30
C GLU A 121 -5.99 -2.46 -13.25
N GLU A 122 -5.40 -2.50 -12.05
CA GLU A 122 -3.94 -2.39 -11.89
C GLU A 122 -3.22 -3.65 -12.39
N PHE A 123 -3.81 -4.83 -12.23
CA PHE A 123 -3.27 -6.07 -12.80
C PHE A 123 -3.20 -5.99 -14.33
N LEU A 124 -4.28 -5.56 -14.99
CA LEU A 124 -4.30 -5.39 -16.45
C LEU A 124 -3.26 -4.38 -16.93
N LYS A 125 -3.02 -3.30 -16.19
CA LYS A 125 -1.97 -2.31 -16.52
C LYS A 125 -0.55 -2.86 -16.42
N LEU A 126 -0.31 -3.83 -15.54
CA LEU A 126 1.02 -4.42 -15.32
C LEU A 126 1.38 -5.50 -16.34
N ILE A 127 0.38 -6.17 -16.93
CA ILE A 127 0.58 -7.25 -17.90
C ILE A 127 0.43 -6.80 -19.37
N SER A 128 -0.11 -5.59 -19.59
CA SER A 128 -0.29 -4.99 -20.91
C SER A 128 0.95 -4.22 -21.36
#